data_AF-A0A6G3XX05-F1
#
_entry.id   AF-A0A6G3XX05-F1
#
_cell.length_a   1.000
_cell.length_b   1.000
_cell.length_c   1.000
_cell.angle_alpha   90.00
_cell.angle_beta   90.00
_cell.angle_gamma   90.00
#
_symmetry.space_group_name_H-M   'P 1'
#
loop_
_entity.id
_entity.type
_entity.pdbx_description
1 polymer ?
#
loop_
_entity_poly.entity_id
_entity_poly.type
_entity_poly.pdbx_seq_one_letter_code
_entity_poly.pdbx_strand_id
1 'polypeptide(L)'
;TQLYDDSKSIAEGAFTIPGWKSDSWWTVRIYAESGFLDPNKPIAKFTKREMQDFLYKEPTKVKVEGSTLTFEGLIPKIQKSFLSKDREAMQPHIREFVDRAVTFATCPECEGTRLTEGARSSKINKISIADACSMEIRDLAEWVRGLDEPSVAPLLEALQQTLDSFVEIGLGYLALDRPSGTLSGGEA
;
A
#
# COMPACT_ATOMS: atom_id res chain seq x y z
N THR A 1 7.28 -9.67 -17.99
CA THR A 1 6.73 -9.19 -16.70
C THR A 1 6.50 -7.67 -16.83
N GLN A 2 5.77 -6.99 -15.93
CA GLN A 2 5.55 -5.53 -16.07
C GLN A 2 6.69 -4.67 -15.49
N LEU A 3 7.66 -5.31 -14.83
CA LEU A 3 8.75 -4.66 -14.09
C LEU A 3 10.05 -4.56 -14.88
N TYR A 4 10.27 -5.50 -15.80
CA TYR A 4 11.45 -5.58 -16.63
C TYR A 4 11.18 -6.33 -17.93
N ASP A 5 11.98 -6.04 -18.95
CA ASP A 5 12.14 -6.78 -20.19
C ASP A 5 13.24 -7.83 -19.98
N ASP A 6 12.85 -9.11 -19.97
CA ASP A 6 13.77 -10.22 -19.70
C ASP A 6 14.67 -10.57 -20.88
N SER A 7 14.36 -10.08 -22.08
CA SER A 7 15.21 -10.23 -23.27
C SER A 7 16.47 -9.37 -23.22
N LYS A 8 16.47 -8.33 -22.37
CA LYS A 8 17.56 -7.38 -22.20
C LYS A 8 18.39 -7.66 -20.97
N SER A 9 19.64 -7.22 -21.00
CA SER A 9 20.51 -7.14 -19.84
C SER A 9 20.26 -5.87 -19.02
N ILE A 10 20.81 -5.82 -17.81
CA ILE A 10 20.66 -4.64 -16.93
C ILE A 10 21.33 -3.41 -17.59
N ALA A 11 22.47 -3.59 -18.24
CA ALA A 11 23.19 -2.53 -18.95
C ALA A 11 22.42 -1.98 -20.17
N GLU A 12 21.60 -2.80 -20.83
CA GLU A 12 20.77 -2.40 -21.98
C GLU A 12 19.46 -1.70 -21.60
N GLY A 13 19.22 -1.48 -20.29
CA GLY A 13 18.01 -0.85 -19.80
C GLY A 13 16.81 -1.79 -19.79
N ALA A 14 16.93 -2.90 -19.06
CA ALA A 14 15.85 -3.87 -18.89
C ALA A 14 14.67 -3.36 -18.05
N PHE A 15 14.83 -2.35 -17.19
CA PHE A 15 13.74 -1.91 -16.31
C PHE A 15 12.65 -1.14 -17.06
N THR A 16 11.39 -1.51 -16.84
CA THR A 16 10.20 -0.82 -17.42
C THR A 16 9.52 0.11 -16.41
N ILE A 17 10.17 0.36 -15.27
CA ILE A 17 9.66 1.14 -14.15
C ILE A 17 9.86 2.63 -14.44
N PRO A 18 8.82 3.48 -14.32
CA PRO A 18 8.97 4.90 -14.57
C PRO A 18 10.02 5.55 -13.64
N GLY A 19 10.90 6.36 -14.22
CA GLY A 19 12.00 7.03 -13.51
C GLY A 19 13.26 6.18 -13.34
N TRP A 20 13.23 4.88 -13.64
CA TRP A 20 14.40 4.00 -13.59
C TRP A 20 15.06 3.92 -14.95
N LYS A 21 15.81 4.97 -15.28
CA LYS A 21 16.58 5.04 -16.52
C LYS A 21 17.90 4.29 -16.38
N SER A 22 18.41 3.73 -17.48
CA SER A 22 19.68 2.98 -17.54
C SER A 22 20.91 3.77 -17.06
N ASP A 23 20.86 5.10 -17.17
CA ASP A 23 21.89 6.04 -16.71
C ASP A 23 21.77 6.42 -15.21
N SER A 24 20.71 5.95 -14.53
CA SER A 24 20.46 6.30 -13.14
C SER A 24 21.41 5.57 -12.20
N TRP A 25 22.37 6.33 -11.67
CA TRP A 25 23.36 5.91 -10.69
C TRP A 25 22.74 5.15 -9.48
N TRP A 26 21.59 5.60 -8.98
CA TRP A 26 20.96 5.06 -7.76
C TRP A 26 20.11 3.80 -7.99
N THR A 27 19.78 3.47 -9.24
CA THR A 27 18.85 2.38 -9.54
C THR A 27 19.44 1.30 -10.42
N VAL A 28 20.17 1.64 -11.48
CA VAL A 28 20.69 0.64 -12.43
C VAL A 28 22.13 0.28 -12.13
N ARG A 29 22.95 1.27 -11.80
CA ARG A 29 24.38 1.07 -11.51
C ARG A 29 24.61 0.21 -10.27
N ILE A 30 23.77 0.35 -9.23
CA ILE A 30 23.83 -0.50 -8.03
C ILE A 30 23.63 -1.97 -8.39
N TYR A 31 22.73 -2.32 -9.32
CA TYR A 31 22.54 -3.71 -9.71
C TYR A 31 23.69 -4.22 -10.56
N ALA A 32 24.16 -3.38 -11.50
CA ALA A 32 25.27 -3.72 -12.39
C ALA A 32 26.59 -3.92 -11.65
N GLU A 33 26.88 -3.14 -10.62
CA GLU A 33 28.15 -3.15 -9.88
C GLU A 33 28.06 -3.85 -8.52
N SER A 34 26.92 -4.48 -8.20
CA SER A 34 26.70 -5.18 -6.92
C SER A 34 27.62 -6.38 -6.71
N GLY A 35 28.12 -6.97 -7.80
CA GLY A 35 28.83 -8.26 -7.79
C GLY A 35 27.90 -9.48 -7.61
N PHE A 36 26.58 -9.29 -7.49
CA PHE A 36 25.61 -10.38 -7.41
C PHE A 36 25.04 -10.81 -8.77
N LEU A 37 25.08 -9.92 -9.76
CA LEU A 37 24.46 -10.10 -11.07
C LEU A 37 25.46 -9.77 -12.17
N ASP A 38 25.36 -10.46 -13.30
CA ASP A 38 26.10 -10.09 -14.52
C ASP A 38 25.30 -9.00 -15.28
N PRO A 39 25.83 -7.76 -15.39
CA PRO A 39 25.11 -6.65 -16.02
C PRO A 39 24.90 -6.79 -17.52
N ASN A 40 25.69 -7.61 -18.21
CA ASN A 40 25.66 -7.78 -19.67
C ASN A 40 24.87 -9.03 -20.08
N LYS A 41 24.48 -9.84 -19.11
CA LYS A 41 23.69 -11.05 -19.34
C LYS A 41 22.21 -10.69 -19.43
N PRO A 42 21.50 -11.12 -20.48
CA PRO A 42 20.04 -10.99 -20.53
C PRO A 42 19.40 -11.65 -19.30
N ILE A 43 18.41 -10.98 -18.70
CA ILE A 43 17.76 -11.44 -17.46
C ILE A 43 17.13 -12.84 -17.65
N ALA A 44 16.61 -13.15 -18.83
CA ALA A 44 16.07 -14.48 -19.16
C ALA A 44 17.11 -15.62 -19.05
N LYS A 45 18.41 -15.30 -19.09
CA LYS A 45 19.50 -16.28 -18.94
C LYS A 45 20.01 -16.38 -17.51
N PHE A 46 19.49 -15.60 -16.57
CA PHE A 46 19.90 -15.67 -15.17
C PHE A 46 19.69 -17.08 -14.62
N THR A 47 20.65 -17.54 -13.85
CA THR A 47 20.53 -18.74 -13.02
C THR A 47 19.46 -18.53 -11.96
N LYS A 48 18.94 -19.61 -11.38
CA LYS A 48 17.96 -19.53 -10.29
C LYS A 48 18.46 -18.65 -9.13
N ARG A 49 19.76 -18.69 -8.83
CA ARG A 49 20.39 -17.87 -7.79
C ARG A 49 20.44 -16.39 -8.18
N GLU A 50 20.91 -16.08 -9.39
CA GLU A 50 20.92 -14.70 -9.90
C GLU A 50 19.50 -14.11 -9.94
N MET A 51 18.51 -14.88 -10.38
CA MET A 51 17.11 -14.43 -10.39
C MET A 51 16.57 -14.20 -8.97
N GLN A 52 16.89 -15.09 -8.02
CA GLN A 52 16.51 -14.91 -6.61
C GLN A 52 17.14 -13.65 -6.03
N ASP A 53 18.43 -13.43 -6.28
CA ASP A 53 19.17 -12.26 -5.82
C ASP A 53 18.64 -10.98 -6.50
N PHE A 54 18.30 -11.04 -7.78
CA PHE A 54 17.72 -9.92 -8.52
C PHE A 54 16.35 -9.51 -7.99
N LEU A 55 15.46 -10.46 -7.71
CA LEU A 55 14.07 -10.17 -7.34
C LEU A 55 13.89 -9.93 -5.83
N TYR A 56 14.54 -10.72 -4.97
CA TYR A 56 14.14 -10.86 -3.57
C TYR A 56 15.27 -10.70 -2.55
N LYS A 57 16.50 -10.34 -2.96
CA LYS A 57 17.61 -10.23 -2.01
C LYS A 57 17.31 -9.21 -0.91
N GLU A 58 17.65 -9.58 0.32
CA GLU A 58 17.58 -8.69 1.45
C GLU A 58 18.59 -7.52 1.32
N PRO A 59 18.31 -6.37 1.94
CA PRO A 59 19.20 -5.21 1.93
C PRO A 59 20.62 -5.58 2.39
N THR A 60 21.56 -5.59 1.45
CA THR A 60 22.95 -5.98 1.65
C THR A 60 23.87 -4.82 1.31
N LYS A 61 24.81 -4.50 2.19
CA LYS A 61 25.81 -3.45 1.92
C LYS A 61 26.80 -3.93 0.87
N VAL A 62 26.95 -3.16 -0.19
CA VAL A 62 27.90 -3.36 -1.28
C VAL A 62 28.79 -2.13 -1.41
N LYS A 63 30.05 -2.34 -1.80
CA LYS A 63 30.97 -1.25 -2.10
C LYS A 63 30.96 -1.01 -3.61
N VAL A 64 30.57 0.20 -4.00
CA VAL A 64 30.45 0.63 -5.39
C VAL A 64 31.25 1.93 -5.52
N GLU A 65 32.32 1.91 -6.32
CA GLU A 65 33.26 3.04 -6.51
C GLU A 65 33.64 3.81 -5.23
N GLY A 66 34.05 3.07 -4.18
CA GLY A 66 34.49 3.68 -2.91
C GLY A 66 33.37 4.16 -1.99
N SER A 67 32.11 4.09 -2.42
CA SER A 67 30.93 4.37 -1.61
C SER A 67 30.27 3.08 -1.13
N THR A 68 29.77 3.06 0.11
CA THR A 68 28.98 1.93 0.62
C THR A 68 27.51 2.19 0.30
N LEU A 69 26.95 1.41 -0.61
CA LEU A 69 25.55 1.45 -1.01
C LEU A 69 24.83 0.21 -0.52
N THR A 70 23.50 0.28 -0.41
CA THR A 70 22.67 -0.88 -0.07
C THR A 70 22.06 -1.43 -1.34
N PHE A 71 22.45 -2.65 -1.72
CA PHE A 71 21.76 -3.43 -2.73
C PHE A 71 20.56 -4.10 -2.09
N GLU A 72 19.40 -4.05 -2.75
CA GLU A 72 18.19 -4.75 -2.36
C GLU A 72 17.51 -5.30 -3.61
N GLY A 73 16.77 -6.40 -3.48
CA GLY A 73 16.03 -7.00 -4.58
C GLY A 73 15.02 -6.02 -5.18
N LEU A 74 14.68 -6.25 -6.45
CA LEU A 74 13.76 -5.40 -7.20
C LEU A 74 12.38 -5.31 -6.54
N ILE A 75 11.84 -6.42 -6.04
CA ILE A 75 10.51 -6.46 -5.43
C ILE A 75 10.48 -5.67 -4.11
N PRO A 76 11.37 -5.89 -3.13
CA PRO A 76 11.43 -5.06 -1.92
C PRO A 76 11.59 -3.56 -2.21
N LYS A 77 12.43 -3.21 -3.21
CA LYS A 77 12.67 -1.82 -3.59
C LYS A 77 11.43 -1.13 -4.14
N ILE A 78 10.67 -1.82 -5.00
CA ILE A 78 9.41 -1.34 -5.56
C ILE A 78 8.35 -1.23 -4.47
N GLN A 79 8.21 -2.24 -3.61
CA GLN A 79 7.28 -2.21 -2.48
C GLN A 79 7.54 -0.99 -1.60
N LYS A 80 8.80 -0.71 -1.26
CA LYS A 80 9.18 0.45 -0.45
C LYS A 80 8.96 1.79 -1.16
N SER A 81 9.25 1.86 -2.46
CA SER A 81 9.24 3.11 -3.22
C SER A 81 7.85 3.54 -3.68
N PHE A 82 7.00 2.56 -4.03
CA PHE A 82 5.68 2.80 -4.59
C PHE A 82 4.57 2.44 -3.62
N LEU A 83 4.64 1.33 -2.88
CA LEU A 83 3.51 0.86 -2.05
C LEU A 83 3.48 1.46 -0.64
N SER A 84 4.44 2.34 -0.30
CA SER A 84 4.42 3.11 0.94
C SER A 84 3.59 4.40 0.85
N LYS A 85 3.13 4.77 -0.35
CA LYS A 85 2.34 5.98 -0.60
C LYS A 85 0.92 5.61 -0.97
N ASP A 86 -0.05 6.45 -0.60
CA ASP A 86 -1.41 6.32 -1.09
C ASP A 86 -1.43 6.39 -2.61
N ARG A 87 -2.09 5.42 -3.24
CA ARG A 87 -2.26 5.31 -4.71
C ARG A 87 -2.79 6.62 -5.32
N GLU A 88 -3.65 7.30 -4.59
CA GLU A 88 -4.30 8.55 -4.99
C GLU A 88 -3.37 9.77 -4.88
N ALA A 89 -2.34 9.70 -4.04
CA ALA A 89 -1.29 10.73 -3.92
C ALA A 89 -0.16 10.57 -4.94
N MET A 90 -0.18 9.50 -5.76
CA MET A 90 0.85 9.25 -6.77
C MET A 90 0.65 10.10 -8.03
N GLN A 91 1.77 10.44 -8.68
CA GLN A 91 1.75 11.07 -10.00
C GLN A 91 1.09 10.14 -11.04
N PRO A 92 0.35 10.67 -12.04
CA PRO A 92 -0.46 9.85 -12.95
C PRO A 92 0.29 8.70 -13.63
N HIS A 93 1.50 8.96 -14.14
CA HIS A 93 2.31 7.93 -14.81
C HIS A 93 2.84 6.86 -13.85
N ILE A 94 3.00 7.17 -12.57
CA ILE A 94 3.38 6.21 -11.53
C ILE A 94 2.18 5.34 -11.16
N ARG A 95 1.00 5.95 -11.02
CA ARG A 95 -0.25 5.23 -10.76
C ARG A 95 -0.55 4.23 -11.87
N GLU A 96 -0.43 4.63 -13.12
CA GLU A 96 -0.65 3.74 -14.28
C GLU A 96 0.34 2.55 -14.30
N PHE A 97 1.57 2.76 -13.86
CA PHE A 97 2.53 1.67 -13.70
C PHE A 97 2.13 0.73 -12.55
N VAL A 98 1.77 1.27 -11.39
CA VAL A 98 1.33 0.47 -10.23
C VAL A 98 0.09 -0.36 -10.57
N ASP A 99 -0.89 0.23 -11.25
CA ASP A 99 -2.14 -0.45 -11.65
C ASP A 99 -1.89 -1.63 -12.61
N ARG A 100 -0.85 -1.54 -13.45
CA ARG A 100 -0.46 -2.63 -14.35
C ARG A 100 0.42 -3.67 -13.65
N ALA A 101 1.27 -3.26 -12.73
CA ALA A 101 2.33 -4.08 -12.15
C ALA A 101 1.96 -4.74 -10.81
N VAL A 102 0.94 -4.24 -10.11
CA VAL A 102 0.57 -4.66 -8.76
C VAL A 102 -0.91 -5.00 -8.71
N THR A 103 -1.24 -6.13 -8.10
CA THR A 103 -2.62 -6.49 -7.77
C THR A 103 -2.88 -6.17 -6.31
N PHE A 104 -3.91 -5.37 -6.04
CA PHE A 104 -4.41 -5.16 -4.70
C PHE A 104 -5.41 -6.25 -4.36
N ALA A 105 -5.24 -6.87 -3.20
CA ALA A 105 -6.15 -7.88 -2.68
C ALA A 105 -6.51 -7.55 -1.23
N THR A 106 -7.68 -8.00 -0.80
CA THR A 106 -8.06 -7.93 0.61
C THR A 106 -7.06 -8.74 1.43
N CYS A 107 -6.51 -8.13 2.48
CA CYS A 107 -5.60 -8.82 3.39
C CYS A 107 -6.34 -9.98 4.07
N PRO A 108 -5.86 -11.23 3.99
CA PRO A 108 -6.55 -12.38 4.58
C PRO A 108 -6.51 -12.37 6.12
N GLU A 109 -5.53 -11.70 6.72
CA GLU A 109 -5.39 -11.67 8.18
C GLU A 109 -6.41 -10.74 8.84
N CYS A 110 -6.60 -9.54 8.29
CA CYS A 110 -7.52 -8.55 8.83
C CYS A 110 -8.81 -8.39 8.02
N GLU A 111 -8.95 -9.12 6.92
CA GLU A 111 -10.11 -9.07 6.01
C GLU A 111 -10.40 -7.66 5.48
N GLY A 112 -9.36 -6.81 5.38
CA GLY A 112 -9.49 -5.43 4.92
C GLY A 112 -9.83 -4.41 6.01
N THR A 113 -10.13 -4.84 7.24
CA THR A 113 -10.47 -3.94 8.37
C THR A 113 -9.29 -3.10 8.85
N ARG A 114 -8.05 -3.49 8.51
CA ARG A 114 -6.79 -2.83 8.95
C ARG A 114 -6.57 -2.86 10.48
N LEU A 115 -7.32 -3.71 11.18
CA LEU A 115 -7.27 -3.87 12.63
C LEU A 115 -6.62 -5.18 13.02
N THR A 116 -6.00 -5.19 14.21
CA THR A 116 -5.49 -6.42 14.82
C THR A 116 -6.64 -7.32 15.25
N GLU A 117 -6.38 -8.62 15.42
CA GLU A 117 -7.37 -9.56 15.95
C GLU A 117 -7.93 -9.12 17.30
N GLY A 118 -7.07 -8.63 18.21
CA GLY A 118 -7.50 -8.11 19.51
C GLY A 118 -8.52 -6.98 19.38
N ALA A 119 -8.29 -6.01 18.49
CA ALA A 119 -9.24 -4.92 18.25
C ALA A 119 -10.59 -5.42 17.69
N ARG A 120 -10.58 -6.41 16.78
CA ARG A 120 -11.81 -7.01 16.22
C ARG A 120 -12.56 -7.89 17.23
N SER A 121 -11.86 -8.45 18.21
CA SER A 121 -12.48 -9.25 19.27
C SER A 121 -13.21 -8.42 20.33
N SER A 122 -12.87 -7.14 20.46
CA SER A 122 -13.55 -6.22 21.37
C SER A 122 -14.91 -5.81 20.80
N LYS A 123 -15.97 -6.03 21.58
CA LYS A 123 -17.34 -5.85 21.12
C LYS A 123 -18.17 -5.06 22.11
N ILE A 124 -18.99 -4.16 21.59
CA ILE A 124 -20.06 -3.48 22.31
C ILE A 124 -21.37 -4.03 21.74
N ASN A 125 -22.24 -4.60 22.56
CA ASN A 125 -23.50 -5.20 22.09
C ASN A 125 -23.32 -6.15 20.89
N LYS A 126 -22.26 -6.97 20.91
CA LYS A 126 -21.86 -7.95 19.87
C LYS A 126 -21.29 -7.34 18.57
N ILE A 127 -21.20 -6.03 18.46
CA ILE A 127 -20.64 -5.29 17.31
C ILE A 127 -19.20 -4.92 17.63
N SER A 128 -18.27 -5.29 16.75
CA SER A 128 -16.87 -4.85 16.83
C SER A 128 -16.70 -3.47 16.20
N ILE A 129 -15.54 -2.83 16.42
CA ILE A 129 -15.22 -1.55 15.77
C ILE A 129 -15.20 -1.68 14.23
N ALA A 130 -14.82 -2.84 13.69
CA ALA A 130 -14.85 -3.09 12.25
C ALA A 130 -16.29 -3.12 11.73
N ASP A 131 -17.17 -3.83 12.44
CA ASP A 131 -18.60 -3.93 12.10
C ASP A 131 -19.25 -2.54 12.15
N ALA A 132 -18.99 -1.77 13.21
CA ALA A 132 -19.51 -0.40 13.38
C ALA A 132 -19.06 0.54 12.26
N CYS A 133 -17.78 0.51 11.86
CA CYS A 133 -17.28 1.35 10.78
C CYS A 133 -17.83 0.97 9.39
N SER A 134 -18.26 -0.28 9.21
CA SER A 134 -18.86 -0.78 7.96
C SER A 134 -20.36 -0.51 7.82
N MET A 135 -21.03 -0.09 8.90
CA MET A 135 -22.43 0.33 8.85
C MET A 135 -22.58 1.61 8.06
N GLU A 136 -23.74 1.79 7.41
CA GLU A 136 -24.14 3.12 6.97
C GLU A 136 -24.19 4.06 8.18
N ILE A 137 -23.73 5.30 8.02
CA ILE A 137 -23.66 6.29 9.10
C ILE A 137 -25.04 6.48 9.76
N ARG A 138 -26.13 6.36 8.99
CA ARG A 138 -27.50 6.37 9.53
C ARG A 138 -27.74 5.24 10.52
N ASP A 139 -27.41 4.01 10.14
CA ASP A 139 -27.59 2.82 10.99
C ASP A 139 -26.64 2.88 12.20
N LEU A 140 -25.42 3.39 12.00
CA LEU A 140 -24.47 3.62 13.07
C LEU A 140 -24.99 4.65 14.07
N ALA A 141 -25.60 5.75 13.61
CA ALA A 141 -26.20 6.76 14.46
C ALA A 141 -27.36 6.19 15.30
N GLU A 142 -28.18 5.30 14.72
CA GLU A 142 -29.23 4.61 15.46
C GLU A 142 -28.66 3.64 16.49
N TRP A 143 -27.60 2.90 16.14
CA TRP A 143 -26.93 1.97 17.04
C TRP A 143 -26.28 2.70 18.23
N VAL A 144 -25.57 3.81 17.98
CA VAL A 144 -24.96 4.65 19.04
C VAL A 144 -26.02 5.21 19.98
N ARG A 145 -27.16 5.66 19.45
CA ARG A 145 -28.29 6.17 20.26
C ARG A 145 -28.87 5.12 21.21
N GLY A 146 -28.72 3.83 20.89
CA GLY A 146 -29.14 2.72 21.74
C GLY A 146 -28.14 2.34 22.85
N LEU A 147 -26.96 2.97 22.91
CA LEU A 147 -25.97 2.70 23.95
C LEU A 147 -26.26 3.53 25.20
N ASP A 148 -26.47 2.86 26.34
CA ASP A 148 -26.65 3.50 27.65
C ASP A 148 -25.43 3.20 28.53
N GLU A 149 -24.41 4.06 28.43
CA GLU A 149 -23.17 3.94 29.21
C GLU A 149 -22.83 5.27 29.92
N PRO A 150 -23.36 5.49 31.13
CA PRO A 150 -23.18 6.75 31.86
C PRO A 150 -21.72 7.14 32.11
N SER A 151 -20.82 6.15 32.19
CA SER A 151 -19.39 6.36 32.41
C SER A 151 -18.69 7.11 31.26
N VAL A 152 -19.28 7.07 30.05
CA VAL A 152 -18.75 7.69 28.84
C VAL A 152 -19.78 8.60 28.16
N ALA A 153 -20.80 9.06 28.89
CA ALA A 153 -21.91 9.84 28.32
C ALA A 153 -21.47 11.05 27.46
N PRO A 154 -20.48 11.88 27.85
CA PRO A 154 -20.03 13.00 27.01
C PRO A 154 -19.43 12.54 25.66
N LEU A 155 -18.79 11.37 25.62
CA LEU A 155 -18.25 10.80 24.39
C LEU A 155 -19.37 10.33 23.48
N LEU A 156 -20.39 9.64 24.02
CA LEU A 156 -21.54 9.19 23.26
C LEU A 156 -22.33 10.36 22.69
N GLU A 157 -22.51 11.44 23.46
CA GLU A 157 -23.19 12.65 23.01
C GLU A 157 -22.44 13.32 21.84
N ALA A 158 -21.12 13.50 21.96
CA ALA A 158 -20.31 14.09 20.90
C ALA A 158 -20.29 13.23 19.61
N LEU A 159 -20.21 11.90 19.77
CA LEU A 159 -20.27 10.97 18.65
C LEU A 159 -21.64 11.04 17.96
N GLN A 160 -22.72 11.02 18.74
CA GLN A 160 -24.09 11.10 18.22
C GLN A 160 -24.30 12.40 17.41
N GLN A 161 -23.90 13.55 17.96
CA GLN A 161 -23.98 14.84 17.27
C GLN A 161 -23.23 14.84 15.94
N THR A 162 -22.05 14.21 15.91
CA THR A 162 -21.24 14.10 14.69
C THR A 162 -21.96 13.25 13.64
N LEU A 163 -22.46 12.08 14.02
CA LEU A 163 -23.16 11.17 13.10
C LEU A 163 -24.48 11.77 12.59
N ASP A 164 -25.25 12.41 13.46
CA ASP A 164 -26.50 13.09 13.07
C ASP A 164 -26.21 14.22 12.08
N SER A 165 -25.12 14.98 12.27
CA SER A 165 -24.70 16.01 11.31
C SER A 165 -24.44 15.43 9.91
N PHE A 166 -23.77 14.28 9.82
CA PHE A 166 -23.55 13.58 8.54
C PHE A 166 -24.88 13.14 7.89
N VAL A 167 -25.84 12.65 8.68
CA VAL A 167 -27.16 12.27 8.18
C VAL A 167 -27.93 13.49 7.66
N GLU A 168 -27.91 14.60 8.39
CA GLU A 168 -28.61 15.84 8.04
C GLU A 168 -28.12 16.46 6.73
N ILE A 169 -26.81 16.44 6.48
CA ILE A 169 -26.23 16.92 5.22
C ILE A 169 -26.39 15.92 4.05
N GLY A 170 -27.05 14.79 4.29
CA GLY A 170 -27.35 13.78 3.26
C GLY A 170 -26.24 12.77 3.01
N LEU A 171 -25.22 12.69 3.87
CA LEU A 171 -24.12 11.71 3.77
C LEU A 171 -24.36 10.43 4.59
N GLY A 172 -25.57 10.25 5.13
CA GLY A 172 -25.91 9.11 5.99
C GLY A 172 -25.80 7.73 5.34
N TYR A 173 -25.75 7.65 4.00
CA TYR A 173 -25.58 6.40 3.24
C TYR A 173 -24.12 5.94 3.13
N LEU A 174 -23.17 6.77 3.57
CA LEU A 174 -21.75 6.42 3.58
C LEU A 174 -21.44 5.52 4.77
N ALA A 175 -20.39 4.72 4.65
CA ALA A 175 -19.76 4.02 5.76
C ALA A 175 -18.45 4.72 6.16
N LEU A 176 -18.06 4.62 7.43
CA LEU A 176 -16.83 5.26 7.94
C LEU A 176 -15.54 4.60 7.41
N ASP A 177 -15.63 3.36 6.95
CA ASP A 177 -14.50 2.63 6.35
C ASP A 177 -14.30 2.93 4.85
N ARG A 178 -15.17 3.74 4.23
CA ARG A 178 -15.04 4.15 2.82
C ARG A 178 -13.78 5.01 2.65
N PRO A 179 -12.85 4.65 1.73
CA PRO A 179 -11.66 5.45 1.50
C PRO A 179 -11.99 6.86 0.98
N SER A 180 -11.37 7.88 1.58
CA SER A 180 -11.65 9.29 1.28
C SER A 180 -11.42 9.68 -0.18
N GLY A 181 -10.44 9.11 -0.88
CA GLY A 181 -10.22 9.41 -2.29
C GLY A 181 -11.21 8.74 -3.26
N THR A 182 -12.13 7.92 -2.74
CA THR A 182 -13.29 7.43 -3.51
C THR A 182 -14.52 8.33 -3.40
N LEU A 183 -14.45 9.38 -2.58
CA LEU A 183 -15.53 10.36 -2.44
C LEU A 183 -15.55 11.28 -3.67
N SER A 184 -16.75 11.61 -4.11
CA SER A 184 -16.98 12.64 -5.13
C SER A 184 -16.72 14.03 -4.55
N GLY A 185 -16.54 15.02 -5.43
CA GLY A 185 -16.26 16.39 -5.00
C GLY A 185 -17.37 17.08 -4.20
N GLY A 186 -18.58 16.52 -4.16
CA GLY A 186 -19.66 17.00 -3.27
C GLY A 186 -19.74 16.25 -1.95
N GLU A 187 -19.09 15.10 -1.82
CA GLU A 187 -19.00 14.30 -0.59
C GLU A 187 -17.77 14.66 0.27
N ALA A 188 -16.72 15.22 -0.35
CA ALA A 188 -15.45 15.61 0.30
C ALA A 188 -15.50 17.04 0.88
#